data_AF-A0A2V8EP43-F1
#
_entry.id   AF-A0A2V8EP43-F1
#
_cell.length_a   1.000
_cell.length_b   1.000
_cell.length_c   1.000
_cell.angle_alpha   90.00
_cell.angle_beta   90.00
_cell.angle_gamma   90.00
#
_symmetry.space_group_name_H-M   'P 1'
#
loop_
_entity.id
_entity.type
_entity.pdbx_description
1 polymer ?
#
loop_
_entity_poly.entity_id
_entity_poly.type
_entity_poly.pdbx_seq_one_letter_code
_entity_poly.pdbx_strand_id
1 'polypeptide(L)' 'MVTQRGVYPYEYAQVAAAPVVALGAAAGVPASIGVVEGDGEIPYKPEAAAMKRENGEHWIDRDPELKCYLPG' A
#
# COMPACT_ATOMS: atom_id res chain seq x y z
N MET A 1 1.17 12.13 -4.02
CA MET A 1 1.11 11.13 -5.12
C MET A 1 1.96 11.64 -6.29
N VAL A 2 2.76 10.78 -6.92
CA VAL A 2 3.54 11.14 -8.12
C VAL A 2 2.62 11.02 -9.33
N THR A 3 2.44 12.10 -10.09
CA THR A 3 1.46 12.17 -11.19
C THR A 3 2.11 12.44 -12.55
N GLN A 4 1.36 12.18 -13.62
CA GLN A 4 1.71 12.50 -15.00
C GLN A 4 0.48 13.04 -15.76
N ARG A 5 0.73 13.70 -16.90
CA ARG A 5 -0.34 14.21 -17.76
C ARG A 5 -1.22 13.06 -18.27
N GLY A 6 -2.53 13.20 -18.06
CA GLY A 6 -3.54 12.29 -18.60
C GLY A 6 -3.88 12.57 -20.06
N VAL A 7 -4.89 11.86 -20.57
CA VAL A 7 -5.35 11.97 -21.97
C VAL A 7 -5.88 13.37 -22.29
N TYR A 8 -6.51 14.04 -21.32
CA TYR A 8 -7.09 15.36 -21.51
C TYR A 8 -6.10 16.49 -21.22
N PRO A 9 -6.19 17.63 -21.91
CA PRO A 9 -5.24 18.73 -21.78
C PRO A 9 -5.49 19.64 -20.56
N TYR A 10 -6.28 19.21 -19.59
CA TYR A 10 -6.63 20.00 -18.41
C TYR A 10 -5.68 19.72 -17.25
N GLU A 11 -5.28 20.75 -16.52
CA GLU A 11 -4.43 20.64 -15.33
C GLU A 11 -5.04 19.74 -14.24
N TYR A 12 -6.36 19.68 -14.12
CA TYR A 12 -7.04 18.79 -13.18
C TYR A 12 -7.12 17.32 -13.64
N ALA A 13 -6.74 17.01 -14.89
CA ALA A 13 -6.81 15.68 -15.46
C ALA A 13 -5.48 14.91 -15.35
N GLN A 14 -4.70 15.19 -14.31
CA GLN A 14 -3.47 14.45 -13.98
C GLN A 14 -3.83 13.05 -13.47
N VAL A 15 -3.03 12.06 -13.85
CA VAL A 15 -3.21 10.65 -13.44
C VAL A 15 -1.97 10.17 -12.69
N ALA A 16 -2.08 9.03 -12.00
CA ALA A 16 -0.92 8.38 -11.39
C ALA A 16 0.20 8.15 -12.42
N ALA A 17 1.45 8.45 -12.08
CA ALA A 17 2.56 8.15 -12.96
C ALA A 17 2.68 6.63 -13.19
N ALA A 18 3.04 6.20 -14.40
CA ALA A 18 3.09 4.78 -14.76
C ALA A 18 3.86 3.90 -13.75
N PRO A 19 5.02 4.33 -13.20
CA PRO A 19 5.76 3.53 -12.21
C PRO A 19 5.02 3.31 -10.89
N VAL A 20 4.06 4.16 -10.53
CA VAL A 20 3.34 4.09 -9.24
C VAL A 20 1.95 3.47 -9.37
N VAL A 21 1.50 3.11 -10.57
CA VAL A 21 0.19 2.45 -10.79
C VAL A 21 0.10 1.13 -10.04
N ALA A 22 1.21 0.38 -9.99
CA ALA A 22 1.29 -0.90 -9.29
C ALA A 22 1.07 -0.78 -7.77
N LEU A 23 1.19 0.42 -7.18
CA LEU A 23 0.97 0.64 -5.76
C LEU A 23 -0.52 0.73 -5.37
N GLY A 24 -1.43 0.77 -6.34
CA GLY A 24 -2.87 0.78 -6.07
C GLY A 24 -3.31 1.86 -5.08
N ALA A 25 -4.24 1.50 -4.18
CA ALA A 25 -4.77 2.39 -3.16
C ALA A 25 -3.75 2.75 -2.06
N ALA A 26 -2.77 1.87 -1.78
CA ALA A 26 -1.73 2.09 -0.78
C ALA A 26 -0.90 3.38 -1.00
N ALA A 27 -0.78 3.87 -2.24
CA ALA A 27 -0.08 5.13 -2.53
C ALA A 27 -0.96 6.40 -2.46
N GLY A 28 -2.25 6.25 -2.16
CA GLY A 28 -3.21 7.35 -2.14
C GLY A 28 -3.14 8.19 -0.87
N VAL A 29 -3.26 7.54 0.29
CA VAL A 29 -3.34 8.19 1.61
C VAL A 29 -2.41 7.45 2.58
N PRO A 30 -1.56 8.17 3.34
CA PRO A 30 -0.70 7.53 4.33
C PRO A 30 -1.54 6.86 5.43
N ALA A 31 -1.03 5.74 5.95
CA ALA A 31 -1.64 5.04 7.07
C ALA A 31 -1.74 5.96 8.31
N SER A 32 -2.78 5.77 9.11
CA SER A 32 -2.94 6.44 10.40
C SER A 32 -1.92 5.91 11.42
N ILE A 33 -1.81 6.62 12.55
CA ILE A 33 -0.91 6.24 13.64
C ILE A 33 -1.40 4.92 14.27
N GLY A 34 -0.53 3.91 14.30
CA GLY A 34 -0.73 2.70 15.08
C GLY A 34 -0.28 2.88 16.53
N VAL A 35 -1.00 2.28 17.48
CA VAL A 35 -0.64 2.29 18.91
C VAL A 35 -0.52 0.85 19.38
N VAL A 36 0.64 0.52 19.98
CA VAL A 36 0.90 -0.76 20.66
C VAL A 36 1.35 -0.42 22.07
N GLU A 37 0.69 -1.01 23.07
CA GLU A 37 1.03 -0.80 24.47
C GLU A 37 2.28 -1.62 24.87
N GLY A 38 2.94 -1.24 25.97
CA GLY A 38 4.06 -2.01 26.51
C GLY A 38 5.39 -1.76 25.80
N ASP A 39 6.05 -2.83 25.36
CA ASP A 39 7.35 -2.80 24.67
C ASP A 39 7.26 -2.34 23.20
N GLY A 40 6.04 -2.15 22.69
CA GLY A 40 5.78 -1.72 21.33
C GLY A 40 5.81 -2.86 20.30
N GLU A 41 5.89 -4.12 20.73
CA GLU A 41 5.86 -5.27 19.85
C GLU A 41 4.48 -5.95 19.85
N ILE A 42 4.00 -6.31 18.65
CA ILE A 42 2.81 -7.15 18.53
C ILE A 42 3.26 -8.60 18.78
N PRO A 43 2.67 -9.32 19.76
CA PRO A 43 3.12 -10.66 20.16
C PRO A 43 2.70 -11.73 19.14
N TYR A 44 3.30 -11.70 17.96
CA TYR A 44 3.10 -12.70 16.92
C TYR A 44 3.71 -14.04 17.34
N LYS A 45 3.11 -15.13 16.86
CA LYS A 45 3.80 -16.42 16.83
C LYS A 45 5.03 -16.32 15.91
N PRO A 46 6.13 -17.05 16.18
CA PRO A 46 7.35 -16.97 15.37
C PRO A 46 7.12 -17.17 13.87
N GLU A 47 6.28 -18.13 13.51
CA GLU A 47 5.92 -18.42 12.13
C GLU A 47 5.12 -17.28 11.47
N ALA A 48 4.26 -16.60 12.24
CA ALA A 48 3.49 -15.47 11.75
C ALA A 48 4.35 -14.22 11.56
N ALA A 49 5.35 -14.00 12.43
CA ALA A 49 6.31 -12.92 12.28
C ALA A 49 7.17 -13.10 11.02
N ALA A 50 7.62 -14.33 10.74
CA ALA A 50 8.34 -14.66 9.52
C ALA A 50 7.49 -14.41 8.27
N MET A 51 6.24 -14.88 8.26
CA MET A 51 5.31 -14.68 7.16
C MET A 51 4.97 -13.20 6.94
N LYS A 52 4.81 -12.42 8.01
CA LYS A 52 4.61 -10.95 7.92
C LYS A 52 5.76 -10.27 7.19
N ARG A 53 7.02 -10.64 7.51
CA ARG A 53 8.20 -10.08 6.85
C ARG A 53 8.25 -10.46 5.38
N GLU A 54 8.03 -11.74 5.07
CA GLU A 54 7.97 -12.23 3.68
C GLU A 54 6.88 -11.51 2.86
N ASN A 55 5.69 -11.32 3.44
CA ASN A 55 4.62 -10.58 2.77
C ASN A 55 4.97 -9.11 2.57
N GLY A 56 5.68 -8.48 3.51
CA GLY A 56 6.16 -7.11 3.36
C GLY A 56 7.18 -6.96 2.21
N GLU A 57 8.05 -7.95 2.02
CA GLU A 57 9.02 -7.97 0.92
C GLU A 57 8.34 -8.15 -0.45
N HIS A 58 7.19 -8.83 -0.49
CA HIS A 58 6.44 -9.16 -1.71
C HIS A 58 5.07 -8.50 -1.82
N TRP A 59 4.85 -7.39 -1.10
CA TRP A 59 3.53 -6.77 -0.97
C TRP A 59 2.92 -6.32 -2.30
N ILE A 60 3.71 -5.81 -3.25
CA ILE A 60 3.25 -5.46 -4.61
C ILE A 60 2.53 -6.62 -5.29
N ASP A 61 3.02 -7.84 -5.08
CA ASP A 61 2.50 -9.03 -5.73
C ASP A 61 1.47 -9.79 -4.88
N ARG A 62 1.46 -9.60 -3.56
CA ARG A 62 0.66 -10.44 -2.64
C ARG A 62 -0.44 -9.70 -1.93
N ASP A 63 -0.37 -8.38 -1.82
CA ASP A 63 -1.34 -7.61 -1.08
C ASP A 63 -2.69 -7.56 -1.83
N PRO A 64 -3.79 -8.06 -1.21
CA PRO A 64 -5.10 -8.03 -1.83
C PRO A 64 -5.69 -6.62 -1.98
N GLU A 65 -5.22 -5.63 -1.21
CA GLU A 65 -5.65 -4.23 -1.28
C GLU A 65 -5.11 -3.56 -2.54
N LEU A 66 -3.83 -3.77 -2.86
CA LEU A 66 -3.21 -3.31 -4.10
C LEU A 66 -3.88 -3.91 -5.35
N LYS A 67 -4.44 -5.12 -5.24
CA LYS A 67 -5.15 -5.81 -6.32
C LYS A 67 -6.66 -5.56 -6.35
N CYS A 68 -7.20 -4.81 -5.39
CA CYS A 68 -8.62 -4.53 -5.25
C CYS A 68 -9.49 -5.80 -5.18
N TYR A 69 -9.02 -6.87 -4.52
CA TYR A 69 -9.78 -8.12 -4.39
C TYR A 69 -10.89 -8.05 -3.35
N LEU A 70 -10.83 -7.10 -2.43
CA LEU A 70 -11.88 -6.79 -1.48
C LEU A 70 -12.48 -5.43 -1.81
N PRO A 71 -13.80 -5.32 -2.01
CA PRO A 71 -14.45 -4.00 -2.03
C PRO A 71 -14.28 -3.39 -0.63
N GLY A 72 -13.79 -2.15 -0.58
CA GLY A 72 -13.71 -1.34 0.64
C GLY A 72 -15.08 -0.92 1.15
#